data_AF-A0A699V9B2-F1
#
_entry.id   AF-A0A699V9B2-F1
#
_cell.length_a   1.000
_cell.length_b   1.000
_cell.length_c   1.000
_cell.angle_alpha   90.00
_cell.angle_beta   90.00
_cell.angle_gamma   90.00
#
_symmetry.space_group_name_H-M   'P 1'
#
loop_
_entity.id
_entity.type
_entity.pdbx_description
1 polymer ?
#
loop_
_entity_poly.entity_id
_entity_poly.type
_entity_poly.pdbx_seq_one_letter_code
_entity_poly.pdbx_strand_id
1 'polypeptide(L)'
;MKTRIGQSMRVERQKTSFRATEEFNKQLFGEEAAYGRPFSEASFGKITADELRAFHAAAYAPAGAELFLSGDVAAYAATVAEMLGQWQPVAAAASGVAATPLPDTYPTGLVTVPVEGSIQASIRVGRRWPALTETQTPELLLLVKVLGGYFGSRLMKNIREDKGYTYGIHA
;
A
#
# COMPACT_ATOMS: atom_id res chain seq x y z
N MET A 1 23.08 3.19 -0.82
CA MET A 1 21.64 2.84 -0.81
C MET A 1 20.79 3.86 -0.05
N LYS A 2 21.10 4.16 1.23
CA LYS A 2 20.25 5.05 2.05
C LYS A 2 20.04 6.45 1.46
N THR A 3 21.13 7.09 1.01
CA THR A 3 21.09 8.41 0.35
C THR A 3 20.14 8.42 -0.86
N ARG A 4 20.20 7.41 -1.72
CA ARG A 4 19.35 7.30 -2.92
C ARG A 4 17.87 7.21 -2.56
N ILE A 5 17.52 6.41 -1.55
CA ILE A 5 16.13 6.26 -1.09
C ILE A 5 15.64 7.56 -0.45
N GLY A 6 16.44 8.19 0.41
CA GLY A 6 16.11 9.50 0.98
C GLY A 6 15.87 10.57 -0.09
N GLN A 7 16.76 10.66 -1.08
CA GLN A 7 16.57 11.56 -2.23
C GLN A 7 15.30 11.24 -3.02
N SER A 8 15.04 9.97 -3.32
CA SER A 8 13.83 9.56 -4.06
C SER A 8 12.56 9.96 -3.30
N MET A 9 12.54 9.78 -1.97
CA MET A 9 11.41 10.18 -1.12
C MET A 9 11.21 11.70 -1.06
N ARG A 10 12.29 12.48 -1.08
CA ARG A 10 12.20 13.96 -1.17
C ARG A 10 11.58 14.39 -2.49
N VAL A 11 11.96 13.75 -3.60
CA VAL A 11 11.35 14.00 -4.92
C VAL A 11 9.87 13.60 -4.94
N GLU A 12 9.51 12.43 -4.38
CA GLU A 12 8.11 12.02 -4.31
C GLU A 12 7.26 13.02 -3.51
N ARG A 13 7.78 13.54 -2.39
CA ARG A 13 7.07 14.54 -1.56
C ARG A 13 6.86 15.91 -2.22
N GLN A 14 7.51 16.19 -3.34
CA GLN A 14 7.20 17.37 -4.17
C GLN A 14 5.88 17.19 -4.95
N LYS A 15 5.43 15.94 -5.17
CA LYS A 15 4.20 15.65 -5.90
C LYS A 15 2.98 15.81 -4.98
N THR A 16 1.98 16.57 -5.43
CA THR A 16 0.74 16.77 -4.66
C THR A 16 -0.01 15.45 -4.42
N SER A 17 0.04 14.52 -5.37
CA SER A 17 -0.61 13.21 -5.26
C SER A 17 0.00 12.34 -4.16
N PHE A 18 1.32 12.39 -3.99
CA PHE A 18 2.02 11.68 -2.92
C PHE A 18 1.64 12.26 -1.55
N ARG A 19 1.71 13.59 -1.41
CA ARG A 19 1.35 14.32 -0.19
C ARG A 19 -0.10 14.08 0.21
N ALA A 20 -1.03 14.13 -0.75
CA ALA A 20 -2.44 13.84 -0.50
C ALA A 20 -2.67 12.40 -0.05
N THR A 21 -1.92 11.43 -0.59
CA THR A 21 -2.04 10.02 -0.21
C THR A 21 -1.45 9.75 1.18
N GLU A 22 -0.27 10.34 1.48
CA GLU A 22 0.37 10.25 2.80
C GLU A 22 -0.55 10.80 3.89
N GLU A 23 -1.12 11.99 3.68
CA GLU A 23 -2.06 12.59 4.63
C GLU A 23 -3.37 11.80 4.72
N PHE A 24 -3.96 11.38 3.60
CA PHE A 24 -5.20 10.61 3.60
C PHE A 24 -5.07 9.30 4.40
N ASN A 25 -3.97 8.56 4.22
CA ASN A 25 -3.71 7.33 4.96
C ASN A 25 -3.50 7.60 6.46
N LYS A 26 -2.73 8.64 6.80
CA LYS A 26 -2.54 9.08 8.18
C LYS A 26 -3.88 9.38 8.86
N GLN A 27 -4.78 10.10 8.17
CA GLN A 27 -6.10 10.43 8.71
C GLN A 27 -6.97 9.17 8.88
N LEU A 28 -6.96 8.25 7.92
CA LEU A 28 -7.80 7.05 7.96
C LEU A 28 -7.32 6.00 8.98
N PHE A 29 -6.01 5.83 9.15
CA PHE A 29 -5.44 4.70 9.90
C PHE A 29 -4.66 5.11 11.15
N GLY A 30 -4.31 6.40 11.30
CA GLY A 30 -3.43 6.88 12.35
C GLY A 30 -1.94 6.60 12.06
N GLU A 31 -1.06 7.39 12.67
CA GLU A 31 0.40 7.33 12.41
C GLU A 31 1.09 6.10 13.03
N GLU A 32 0.43 5.44 13.98
CA GLU A 32 0.95 4.25 14.64
C GLU A 32 0.61 2.95 13.90
N ALA A 33 -0.47 2.94 13.11
CA ALA A 33 -0.84 1.79 12.31
C ALA A 33 0.05 1.67 11.07
N ALA A 34 0.37 0.44 10.68
CA ALA A 34 1.22 0.16 9.51
C ALA A 34 0.72 0.83 8.22
N TYR A 35 -0.60 0.97 8.06
CA TYR A 35 -1.21 1.60 6.87
C TYR A 35 -1.18 3.12 6.88
N GLY A 36 -1.05 3.77 8.04
CA GLY A 36 -1.04 5.24 8.16
C GLY A 36 0.33 5.83 8.47
N ARG A 37 1.30 5.00 8.89
CA ARG A 37 2.65 5.45 9.23
C ARG A 37 3.43 5.94 8.00
N PRO A 38 3.79 7.23 7.91
CA PRO A 38 4.56 7.76 6.79
C PRO A 38 6.03 7.31 6.87
N PHE A 39 6.71 7.30 5.72
CA PHE A 39 8.15 7.03 5.68
C PHE A 39 8.94 8.11 6.43
N SER A 40 9.85 7.70 7.32
CA SER A 40 10.76 8.60 8.03
C SER A 40 12.18 8.43 7.54
N GLU A 41 12.74 9.46 6.90
CA GLU A 41 14.13 9.46 6.46
C GLU A 41 15.10 9.36 7.65
N ALA A 42 14.76 9.99 8.78
CA ALA A 42 15.56 9.92 10.00
C ALA A 42 15.58 8.51 10.59
N SER A 43 14.43 7.84 10.67
CA SER A 43 14.34 6.46 11.18
C SER A 43 15.04 5.50 10.23
N PHE A 44 14.84 5.66 8.91
CA PHE A 44 15.52 4.86 7.90
C PHE A 44 17.05 5.04 7.91
N GLY A 45 17.50 6.26 8.19
CA GLY A 45 18.91 6.58 8.38
C GLY A 45 19.58 5.79 9.50
N LYS A 46 18.83 5.47 10.57
CA LYS A 46 19.32 4.76 11.76
C LYS A 46 19.39 3.24 11.63
N ILE A 47 18.69 2.65 10.65
CA ILE A 47 18.63 1.19 10.47
C ILE A 47 20.03 0.59 10.30
N THR A 48 20.38 -0.38 11.12
CA THR A 48 21.70 -1.05 11.11
C THR A 48 21.67 -2.36 10.30
N ALA A 49 22.85 -2.87 9.95
CA ALA A 49 22.95 -4.16 9.28
C ALA A 49 22.47 -5.31 10.18
N ASP A 50 22.69 -5.21 11.49
CA ASP A 50 22.28 -6.24 12.44
C ASP A 50 20.77 -6.29 12.61
N GLU A 51 20.10 -5.13 12.69
CA GLU A 51 18.63 -5.05 12.66
C GLU A 51 18.05 -5.66 11.38
N LEU A 52 18.68 -5.44 10.23
CA LEU A 52 18.24 -6.05 8.96
C LEU A 52 18.42 -7.57 8.96
N ARG A 53 19.55 -8.09 9.47
CA ARG A 53 19.76 -9.54 9.58
C ARG A 53 18.79 -10.18 10.56
N ALA A 54 18.53 -9.53 11.70
CA ALA A 54 17.56 -9.98 12.68
C ALA A 54 16.13 -9.98 12.11
N PHE A 55 15.72 -8.91 11.43
CA PHE A 55 14.43 -8.85 10.74
C PHE A 55 14.31 -9.93 9.67
N HIS A 56 15.34 -10.12 8.84
CA HIS A 56 15.35 -11.18 7.82
C HIS A 56 15.19 -12.57 8.44
N ALA A 57 15.96 -12.90 9.49
CA ALA A 57 15.86 -14.18 10.17
C ALA A 57 14.48 -14.42 10.82
N ALA A 58 13.82 -13.35 11.29
CA ALA A 58 12.50 -13.44 11.93
C ALA A 58 11.32 -13.46 10.94
N ALA A 59 11.40 -12.66 9.86
CA ALA A 59 10.29 -12.44 8.93
C ALA A 59 10.33 -13.32 7.68
N TYR A 60 11.52 -13.81 7.29
CA TYR A 60 11.71 -14.69 6.13
C TYR A 60 12.02 -16.10 6.62
N ALA A 61 11.02 -16.75 7.22
CA ALA A 61 11.09 -18.16 7.57
C ALA A 61 10.36 -19.01 6.50
N PRO A 62 10.89 -20.19 6.11
CA PRO A 62 10.17 -21.08 5.19
C PRO A 62 8.87 -21.62 5.82
N ALA A 63 8.81 -21.68 7.14
CA ALA A 63 7.60 -22.02 7.88
C ALA A 63 6.52 -20.95 7.64
N GLY A 64 5.49 -21.28 6.85
CA GLY A 64 4.41 -20.36 6.47
C GLY A 64 4.60 -19.68 5.11
N ALA A 65 5.66 -20.01 4.36
CA ALA A 65 5.83 -19.54 2.99
C ALA A 65 4.95 -20.34 2.02
N GLU A 66 4.31 -19.64 1.08
CA GLU A 66 3.54 -20.24 -0.01
C GLU A 66 4.25 -20.00 -1.35
N LEU A 67 4.35 -21.04 -2.17
CA LEU A 67 4.90 -20.97 -3.52
C LEU A 67 3.79 -21.27 -4.54
N PHE A 68 3.59 -20.33 -5.47
CA PHE A 68 2.65 -20.47 -6.57
C PHE A 68 3.40 -20.68 -7.89
N LEU A 69 3.12 -21.79 -8.57
CA LEU A 69 3.62 -22.10 -9.91
C LEU A 69 2.44 -22.08 -10.89
N SER A 70 2.58 -21.40 -12.03
CA SER A 70 1.50 -21.26 -13.02
C SER A 70 2.05 -21.39 -14.44
N GLY A 71 1.30 -22.09 -15.31
CA GLY A 71 1.71 -22.43 -16.69
C GLY A 71 2.12 -23.89 -16.84
N ASP A 72 2.97 -24.20 -17.82
CA ASP A 72 3.55 -25.54 -18.01
C ASP A 72 4.76 -25.73 -17.08
N VAL A 73 4.46 -26.04 -15.82
CA VAL A 73 5.45 -26.04 -14.73
C VAL A 73 5.76 -27.43 -14.19
N ALA A 74 5.13 -28.48 -14.74
CA ALA A 74 5.24 -29.84 -14.23
C ALA A 74 6.69 -30.33 -14.21
N ALA A 75 7.48 -30.00 -15.23
CA ALA A 75 8.89 -30.38 -15.34
C ALA A 75 9.79 -29.74 -14.26
N TYR A 76 9.36 -28.62 -13.66
CA TYR A 76 10.18 -27.86 -12.71
C TYR A 76 9.83 -28.15 -11.25
N ALA A 77 8.71 -28.82 -10.98
CA ALA A 77 8.25 -29.08 -9.62
C ALA A 77 9.32 -29.78 -8.76
N ALA A 78 10.03 -30.77 -9.31
CA ALA A 78 11.08 -31.49 -8.62
C ALA A 78 12.28 -30.60 -8.27
N THR A 79 12.78 -29.83 -9.24
CA THR A 79 13.90 -28.90 -9.02
C THR A 79 13.56 -27.83 -8.00
N VAL A 80 12.33 -27.31 -8.03
CA VAL A 80 11.90 -26.29 -7.08
C VAL A 80 11.77 -26.86 -5.66
N ALA A 81 11.22 -28.07 -5.53
CA ALA A 81 11.18 -28.78 -4.26
C ALA A 81 12.59 -29.08 -3.73
N GLU A 82 13.53 -29.45 -4.60
CA GLU A 82 14.93 -29.67 -4.22
C GLU A 82 15.61 -28.38 -3.73
N MET A 83 15.48 -27.28 -4.48
CA MET A 83 16.12 -26.01 -4.14
C MET A 83 15.56 -25.39 -2.86
N LEU A 84 14.24 -25.40 -2.69
CA LEU A 84 13.58 -24.74 -1.56
C LEU A 84 13.37 -25.67 -0.37
N GLY A 85 13.33 -26.99 -0.57
CA GLY A 85 13.22 -27.98 0.51
C GLY A 85 14.49 -28.07 1.37
N GLN A 86 15.63 -27.59 0.87
CA GLN A 86 16.86 -27.44 1.65
C GLN A 86 16.81 -26.26 2.64
N TRP A 87 15.81 -25.37 2.51
CA TRP A 87 15.66 -24.24 3.40
C TRP A 87 15.14 -24.73 4.75
N GLN A 88 16.06 -24.84 5.71
CA GLN A 88 15.77 -25.36 7.04
C GLN A 88 14.65 -24.56 7.72
N PRO A 89 13.59 -25.22 8.23
CA PRO A 89 12.55 -24.56 9.00
C PRO A 89 13.11 -24.04 10.31
N VAL A 90 13.50 -22.77 10.31
CA VAL A 90 13.54 -22.00 11.55
C VAL A 90 12.08 -21.78 11.94
N ALA A 91 11.70 -22.17 13.16
CA ALA A 91 10.37 -21.89 13.68
C ALA A 91 10.09 -20.40 13.47
N ALA A 92 9.07 -20.08 12.66
CA ALA A 92 8.67 -18.71 12.48
C ALA A 92 8.36 -18.15 13.87
N ALA A 93 9.10 -17.13 14.30
CA ALA A 93 8.64 -16.32 15.42
C ALA A 93 7.26 -15.82 14.99
N ALA A 94 6.20 -16.25 15.68
CA ALA A 94 4.81 -16.07 15.27
C ALA A 94 4.64 -14.73 14.54
N SER A 95 4.65 -14.78 13.21
CA SER A 95 4.86 -13.61 12.36
C SER A 95 3.56 -12.82 12.17
N GLY A 96 2.65 -12.93 13.14
CA GLY A 96 1.68 -11.90 13.36
C GLY A 96 2.42 -10.74 14.00
N VAL A 97 2.95 -9.82 13.17
CA VAL A 97 3.08 -8.43 13.66
C VAL A 97 1.71 -8.10 14.20
N ALA A 98 1.59 -8.02 15.53
CA ALA A 98 0.32 -7.76 16.19
C ALA A 98 -0.23 -6.50 15.53
N ALA A 99 -1.36 -6.64 14.83
CA ALA A 99 -1.92 -5.54 14.08
C ALA A 99 -2.20 -4.43 15.10
N THR A 100 -1.52 -3.30 14.96
CA THR A 100 -1.83 -2.13 15.77
C THR A 100 -3.32 -1.83 15.54
N PRO A 101 -4.14 -1.78 16.60
CA PRO A 101 -5.56 -1.54 16.43
C PRO A 101 -5.75 -0.20 15.71
N LEU A 102 -6.61 -0.21 14.69
CA LEU A 102 -6.97 1.02 14.00
C LEU A 102 -7.77 1.91 14.95
N PRO A 103 -7.66 3.24 14.86
CA PRO A 103 -8.49 4.16 15.64
C PRO A 103 -9.98 3.87 15.40
N ASP A 104 -10.83 3.88 16.43
CA ASP A 104 -12.27 3.61 16.26
C ASP A 104 -12.95 4.59 15.29
N THR A 105 -12.48 5.84 15.30
CA THR A 105 -12.96 6.93 14.45
C THR A 105 -11.81 7.58 13.71
N TYR A 106 -12.09 8.16 12.55
CA TYR A 106 -11.15 8.99 11.80
C TYR A 106 -11.83 10.31 11.40
N PRO A 107 -11.08 11.41 11.23
CA PRO A 107 -11.65 12.71 10.92
C PRO A 107 -12.50 12.67 9.65
N THR A 108 -13.68 13.26 9.73
CA THR A 108 -14.58 13.48 8.60
C THR A 108 -14.56 14.96 8.25
N GLY A 109 -14.15 15.31 7.03
CA GLY A 109 -14.12 16.69 6.58
C GLY A 109 -13.00 16.96 5.59
N LEU A 110 -12.83 18.23 5.25
CA LEU A 110 -11.78 18.69 4.35
C LEU A 110 -10.48 18.88 5.12
N VAL A 111 -9.43 18.17 4.69
CA VAL A 111 -8.05 18.40 5.12
C VAL A 111 -7.27 18.94 3.91
N THR A 112 -6.61 20.09 4.10
CA THR A 112 -5.83 20.74 3.05
C THR A 112 -4.35 20.65 3.39
N VAL A 113 -3.57 20.11 2.46
CA VAL A 113 -2.11 20.08 2.55
C VAL A 113 -1.53 21.04 1.50
N PRO A 114 -1.04 22.23 1.90
CA PRO A 114 -0.44 23.15 0.96
C PRO A 114 0.86 22.55 0.40
N VAL A 115 1.05 22.71 -0.91
CA VAL A 115 2.29 22.36 -1.61
C VAL A 115 2.73 23.58 -2.41
N GLU A 116 3.79 24.22 -1.94
CA GLU A 116 4.30 25.45 -2.52
C GLU A 116 4.77 25.25 -3.96
N GLY A 117 4.48 26.23 -4.82
CA GLY A 117 4.83 26.19 -6.24
C GLY A 117 4.01 25.19 -7.08
N SER A 118 3.01 24.50 -6.51
CA SER A 118 2.17 23.59 -7.27
C SER A 118 1.02 24.31 -7.96
N ILE A 119 0.86 24.07 -9.27
CA ILE A 119 -0.25 24.57 -10.09
C ILE A 119 -1.42 23.59 -10.18
N GLN A 120 -1.31 22.40 -9.58
CA GLN A 120 -2.32 21.34 -9.63
C GLN A 120 -2.67 20.85 -8.23
N ALA A 121 -3.96 20.66 -7.96
CA ALA A 121 -4.42 20.02 -6.74
C ALA A 121 -4.62 18.51 -6.96
N SER A 122 -4.24 17.72 -5.96
CA SER A 122 -4.60 16.30 -5.88
C SER A 122 -5.61 16.10 -4.78
N ILE A 123 -6.74 15.47 -5.09
CA ILE A 123 -7.83 15.22 -4.15
C ILE A 123 -7.90 13.72 -3.85
N ARG A 124 -8.12 13.39 -2.57
CA ARG A 124 -8.42 12.04 -2.08
C ARG A 124 -9.73 12.09 -1.32
N VAL A 125 -10.66 11.21 -1.68
CA VAL A 125 -11.95 11.06 -1.00
C VAL A 125 -12.16 9.57 -0.82
N GLY A 126 -12.50 9.16 0.39
CA GLY A 126 -12.76 7.76 0.66
C GLY A 126 -13.01 7.49 2.14
N ARG A 127 -13.11 6.21 2.44
CA ARG A 127 -13.39 5.65 3.76
C ARG A 127 -12.69 4.30 3.88
N ARG A 128 -12.65 3.76 5.08
CA ARG A 128 -12.21 2.37 5.28
C ARG A 128 -13.10 1.41 4.51
N TRP A 129 -12.46 0.42 3.88
CA TRP A 129 -13.10 -0.62 3.09
C TRP A 129 -13.42 -1.83 3.98
N PRO A 130 -14.53 -2.56 3.75
CA PRO A 130 -14.79 -3.83 4.44
C PRO A 130 -13.67 -4.84 4.21
N ALA A 131 -13.55 -5.85 5.09
CA ALA A 131 -12.59 -6.93 4.86
C ALA A 131 -12.94 -7.69 3.58
N LEU A 132 -11.93 -8.18 2.86
CA LEU A 132 -12.16 -8.89 1.59
C LEU A 132 -12.97 -10.18 1.76
N THR A 133 -13.02 -10.73 2.98
CA THR A 133 -13.81 -11.89 3.37
C THR A 133 -15.29 -11.59 3.60
N GLU A 134 -15.68 -10.32 3.67
CA GLU A 134 -17.09 -9.92 3.85
C GLU A 134 -17.92 -10.23 2.60
N THR A 135 -19.13 -10.76 2.80
CA THR A 135 -20.04 -11.21 1.74
C THR A 135 -20.38 -10.10 0.73
N GLN A 136 -20.39 -8.84 1.16
CA GLN A 136 -20.74 -7.68 0.31
C GLN A 136 -19.58 -7.17 -0.55
N THR A 137 -18.35 -7.65 -0.33
CA THR A 137 -17.16 -7.16 -1.04
C THR A 137 -17.28 -7.25 -2.57
N PRO A 138 -17.77 -8.36 -3.16
CA PRO A 138 -17.95 -8.45 -4.62
C PRO A 138 -18.89 -7.38 -5.19
N GLU A 139 -19.98 -7.07 -4.51
CA GLU A 139 -20.94 -6.04 -4.92
C GLU A 139 -20.33 -4.64 -4.86
N LEU A 140 -19.55 -4.37 -3.80
CA LEU A 140 -18.84 -3.10 -3.66
C LEU A 140 -17.72 -2.91 -4.71
N LEU A 141 -17.04 -3.99 -5.11
CA LEU A 141 -16.06 -3.95 -6.21
C LEU A 141 -16.74 -3.59 -7.54
N LEU A 142 -17.93 -4.13 -7.80
CA LEU A 142 -18.73 -3.74 -8.98
C LEU A 142 -19.14 -2.27 -8.90
N LEU A 143 -19.57 -1.78 -7.73
CA LEU A 143 -19.89 -0.38 -7.52
C LEU A 143 -18.70 0.53 -7.85
N VAL A 144 -17.49 0.22 -7.36
CA VAL A 144 -16.26 0.97 -7.65
C VAL A 144 -15.93 0.93 -9.14
N LYS A 145 -16.12 -0.22 -9.80
CA LYS A 145 -15.93 -0.34 -11.25
C LYS A 145 -16.84 0.62 -12.02
N VAL A 146 -18.12 0.68 -11.67
CA VAL A 146 -19.10 1.60 -12.30
C VAL A 146 -18.80 3.07 -11.96
N LEU A 147 -18.36 3.35 -10.73
CA LEU A 147 -18.05 4.70 -10.26
C LEU A 147 -16.85 5.30 -11.02
N GLY A 148 -15.71 4.60 -11.06
CA GLY A 148 -14.46 5.16 -11.56
C GLY A 148 -13.45 4.17 -12.16
N GLY A 149 -13.79 2.89 -12.31
CA GLY A 149 -12.80 1.85 -12.62
C GLY A 149 -12.54 1.57 -14.11
N TYR A 150 -13.11 2.34 -15.04
CA TYR A 150 -12.84 2.24 -16.49
C TYR A 150 -13.22 3.54 -17.23
N PHE A 151 -12.90 3.63 -18.52
CA PHE A 151 -13.09 4.86 -19.31
C PHE A 151 -14.55 5.33 -19.40
N GLY A 152 -15.54 4.43 -19.48
CA GLY A 152 -16.96 4.78 -19.50
C GLY A 152 -17.60 4.95 -18.11
N SER A 153 -16.80 4.96 -17.04
CA SER A 153 -17.29 5.11 -15.67
C SER A 153 -17.89 6.48 -15.40
N ARG A 154 -18.70 6.59 -14.34
CA ARG A 154 -19.44 7.82 -14.01
C ARG A 154 -18.52 9.02 -13.76
N LEU A 155 -17.40 8.82 -13.05
CA LEU A 155 -16.44 9.88 -12.77
C LEU A 155 -15.73 10.35 -14.03
N MET A 156 -15.27 9.42 -14.88
CA MET A 156 -14.63 9.77 -16.15
C MET A 156 -15.59 10.54 -17.06
N LYS A 157 -16.80 10.02 -17.27
CA LYS A 157 -17.81 10.69 -18.10
C LYS A 157 -18.16 12.08 -17.55
N ASN A 158 -18.55 12.18 -16.29
CA ASN A 158 -19.09 13.44 -15.77
C ASN A 158 -18.02 14.50 -15.48
N ILE A 159 -16.89 14.11 -14.88
CA ILE A 159 -15.91 15.07 -14.37
C ILE A 159 -14.83 15.38 -15.40
N ARG A 160 -14.41 14.38 -16.17
CA ARG A 160 -13.34 14.53 -17.17
C ARG A 160 -13.89 14.84 -18.56
N GLU A 161 -14.83 14.05 -19.07
CA GLU A 161 -15.31 14.21 -20.47
C GLU A 161 -16.31 15.36 -20.61
N ASP A 162 -17.39 15.35 -19.82
CA ASP A 162 -18.45 16.36 -19.92
C ASP A 162 -17.97 17.74 -19.42
N LYS A 163 -17.21 17.77 -18.32
CA LYS A 163 -16.84 19.03 -17.62
C LYS A 163 -15.39 19.48 -17.82
N GLY A 164 -14.48 18.59 -18.21
CA GLY A 164 -13.06 18.95 -18.41
C GLY A 164 -12.34 19.43 -17.13
N TYR A 165 -12.81 19.08 -15.93
CA TYR A 165 -12.24 19.60 -14.67
C TYR A 165 -10.92 18.97 -14.27
N THR A 166 -10.60 17.80 -14.82
CA THR A 166 -9.37 17.07 -14.51
C THR A 166 -8.90 16.27 -15.71
N TYR A 167 -7.59 16.09 -15.82
CA TYR A 167 -6.99 15.17 -16.77
C TYR A 167 -7.16 13.70 -16.37
N GLY A 168 -7.36 13.41 -15.08
CA GLY A 168 -7.48 12.05 -14.56
C GLY A 168 -8.29 11.97 -13.27
N ILE A 169 -9.15 10.96 -13.19
CA ILE A 169 -9.98 10.64 -12.03
C ILE A 169 -10.29 9.14 -12.03
N HIS A 170 -10.31 8.51 -10.87
CA HIS A 170 -10.63 7.09 -10.71
C HIS A 170 -11.20 6.83 -9.32
N ALA A 171 -11.75 5.63 -9.13
CA ALA A 171 -12.20 5.09 -7.85
C ALA A 171 -11.55 3.72 -7.62
#